data_AF-A0A1H8HRQ9-F1
#
_entry.id   AF-A0A1H8HRQ9-F1
#
_cell.length_a   1.000
_cell.length_b   1.000
_cell.length_c   1.000
_cell.angle_alpha   90.00
_cell.angle_beta   90.00
_cell.angle_gamma   90.00
#
_symmetry.space_group_name_H-M   'P 1'
#
loop_
_entity.id
_entity.type
_entity.pdbx_description
1 polymer ?
#
loop_
_entity_poly.entity_id
_entity_poly.type
_entity_poly.pdbx_seq_one_letter_code
_entity_poly.pdbx_strand_id
1 'polypeptide(L)'
;MAAIIQLCVMYLTAGLYKLTGSMWLDGTALYYATRTQDYFTPGLSEWLWKNETLLKGMTYATVVYQVLFPILLLYRYTKYLALLAAFAFHAGIAVFMGLIDFSWIMISCELLLLSDREFQMIFKKYKRFVAWLRMKLLQSAG
;
A
#
# COMPACT_ATOMS: atom_id res chain seq x y z
N MET A 1 -12.75 16.56 1.01
CA MET A 1 -13.70 15.43 0.89
C MET A 1 -13.76 14.86 -0.53
N ALA A 2 -13.85 15.67 -1.58
CA ALA A 2 -13.91 15.17 -2.97
C ALA A 2 -12.79 14.17 -3.34
N ALA A 3 -11.53 14.47 -3.01
CA ALA A 3 -10.41 13.57 -3.27
C ALA A 3 -10.51 12.20 -2.55
N ILE A 4 -11.06 12.18 -1.33
CA ILE A 4 -11.27 10.93 -0.58
C ILE A 4 -12.34 10.08 -1.26
N ILE A 5 -13.43 10.71 -1.71
CA ILE A 5 -14.49 10.01 -2.46
C ILE A 5 -13.93 9.47 -3.77
N GLN A 6 -13.14 10.26 -4.50
CA GLN A 6 -12.46 9.80 -5.72
C GLN A 6 -11.54 8.61 -5.44
N LEU A 7 -10.80 8.62 -4.33
CA LEU A 7 -9.95 7.49 -3.93
C LEU A 7 -10.78 6.24 -3.63
N CYS A 8 -11.91 6.37 -2.91
CA CYS A 8 -12.83 5.26 -2.67
C CYS A 8 -13.39 4.68 -3.97
N VAL A 9 -13.82 5.55 -4.90
CA VAL A 9 -14.31 5.14 -6.22
C VAL A 9 -13.21 4.45 -7.02
N MET A 10 -11.98 4.98 -7.02
CA MET A 10 -10.83 4.40 -7.70
C MET A 10 -10.53 2.98 -7.20
N TYR A 11 -10.46 2.79 -5.88
CA TYR A 11 -10.24 1.47 -5.29
C TYR A 11 -11.38 0.50 -5.61
N LEU A 12 -12.63 0.93 -5.43
CA LEU A 12 -13.80 0.09 -5.67
C LEU A 12 -13.90 -0.33 -7.15
N THR A 13 -13.76 0.61 -8.07
CA THR A 13 -13.80 0.34 -9.51
C THR A 13 -12.64 -0.56 -9.93
N ALA A 14 -11.43 -0.34 -9.41
CA ALA A 14 -10.28 -1.20 -9.65
C ALA A 14 -10.52 -2.64 -9.16
N GLY A 15 -11.18 -2.82 -8.02
CA GLY A 15 -11.56 -4.15 -7.50
C GLY A 15 -12.65 -4.82 -8.31
N LEU A 16 -13.73 -4.09 -8.64
CA LEU A 16 -14.85 -4.61 -9.43
C LEU A 16 -14.42 -5.00 -10.85
N TYR A 17 -13.54 -4.21 -11.49
CA TYR A 17 -13.01 -4.56 -12.82
C TYR A 17 -12.13 -5.81 -12.80
N LYS A 18 -11.49 -6.11 -11.67
CA LYS A 18 -10.75 -7.38 -11.53
C LYS A 18 -11.68 -8.58 -11.48
N LEU A 19 -12.89 -8.45 -10.92
CA LEU A 19 -13.86 -9.54 -10.90
C LEU A 19 -14.33 -9.97 -12.30
N THR A 20 -14.15 -9.13 -13.33
CA THR A 20 -14.48 -9.48 -14.71
C THR A 20 -13.29 -10.09 -15.47
N GLY A 21 -12.09 -10.13 -14.89
CA GLY A 21 -10.88 -10.65 -15.53
C GLY A 21 -10.59 -12.10 -15.15
N SER A 22 -10.49 -13.01 -16.13
CA SER A 22 -10.22 -14.43 -15.90
C SER A 22 -8.99 -14.69 -15.04
N MET A 23 -7.87 -14.00 -15.30
CA MET A 23 -6.64 -14.16 -14.52
C MET A 23 -6.81 -13.83 -13.03
N TRP A 24 -7.69 -12.89 -12.68
CA TRP A 24 -7.96 -12.54 -11.29
C TRP A 24 -8.83 -13.59 -10.60
N LEU A 25 -9.79 -14.17 -11.33
CA LEU A 25 -10.65 -15.25 -10.85
C LEU A 25 -9.87 -16.57 -10.67
N ASP A 26 -8.96 -16.87 -11.60
CA ASP A 26 -8.12 -18.07 -11.55
C ASP A 26 -6.93 -17.93 -10.58
N GLY A 27 -6.71 -16.70 -10.04
CA GLY A 27 -5.67 -16.41 -9.07
C GLY A 27 -4.27 -16.30 -9.65
N THR A 28 -4.16 -16.08 -10.96
CA THR A 28 -2.90 -16.01 -11.72
C THR A 28 -2.49 -14.58 -12.09
N ALA A 29 -3.33 -13.58 -11.82
CA ALA A 29 -3.07 -12.20 -12.24
C ALA A 29 -1.73 -11.64 -11.72
N LEU A 30 -1.41 -11.78 -10.43
CA LEU A 30 -0.13 -11.28 -9.92
C LEU A 30 1.06 -12.12 -10.40
N TYR A 31 0.86 -13.41 -10.69
CA TYR A 31 1.90 -14.26 -11.28
C TYR A 31 2.37 -13.68 -12.61
N TYR A 32 1.44 -13.25 -13.47
CA TYR A 32 1.77 -12.65 -14.76
C TYR A 32 2.19 -11.18 -14.63
N ALA A 33 1.47 -10.38 -13.84
CA ALA A 33 1.75 -8.95 -13.69
C ALA A 33 3.19 -8.69 -13.20
N THR A 34 3.65 -9.47 -12.22
CA THR A 34 5.01 -9.34 -11.66
C THR A 34 6.11 -9.90 -12.56
N ARG A 35 5.77 -10.53 -13.70
CA ARG A 35 6.71 -11.08 -14.71
C ARG A 35 6.69 -10.34 -16.04
N THR A 36 6.10 -9.14 -16.04
CA THR A 36 6.13 -8.28 -17.22
C THR A 36 7.58 -7.84 -17.46
N GLN A 37 8.08 -8.00 -18.69
CA GLN A 37 9.50 -7.82 -19.03
C GLN A 37 10.03 -6.44 -18.64
N ASP A 38 9.18 -5.41 -18.68
CA ASP A 38 9.58 -4.03 -18.39
C ASP A 38 9.38 -3.62 -16.92
N TYR A 39 8.74 -4.45 -16.09
CA TYR A 39 8.27 -4.06 -14.76
C TYR A 39 8.58 -5.13 -13.70
N PHE A 40 9.86 -5.25 -13.35
CA PHE A 40 10.33 -6.11 -12.26
C PHE A 40 11.64 -5.56 -11.64
N THR A 41 11.94 -6.03 -10.42
CA THR A 41 13.19 -5.71 -9.72
C THR A 41 14.06 -6.97 -9.64
N PRO A 42 15.23 -7.01 -10.29
CA PRO A 42 16.12 -8.17 -10.28
C PRO A 42 16.44 -8.66 -8.87
N GLY A 43 16.50 -9.98 -8.67
CA GLY A 43 16.75 -10.61 -7.36
C GLY A 43 15.54 -10.65 -6.40
N LEU A 44 14.79 -9.55 -6.26
CA LEU A 44 13.61 -9.49 -5.38
C LEU A 44 12.38 -10.15 -6.00
N SER A 45 12.08 -9.84 -7.27
CA SER A 45 10.92 -10.42 -7.96
C SER A 45 11.07 -11.93 -8.14
N GLU A 46 12.30 -12.42 -8.37
CA GLU A 46 12.60 -13.85 -8.48
C GLU A 46 12.30 -14.63 -7.19
N TRP A 47 12.57 -14.04 -6.02
CA TRP A 47 12.17 -14.64 -4.74
C TRP A 47 10.65 -14.79 -4.65
N LEU A 48 9.92 -13.77 -5.09
CA LEU A 48 8.45 -13.79 -5.09
C LEU A 48 7.90 -14.85 -6.06
N TRP A 49 8.53 -14.98 -7.24
CA TRP A 49 8.15 -15.94 -8.28
C TRP A 49 8.28 -17.40 -7.85
N LYS A 50 9.16 -17.71 -6.89
CA LYS A 50 9.30 -19.06 -6.31
C LYS A 50 8.13 -19.45 -5.39
N ASN A 51 7.29 -18.49 -4.99
CA ASN A 51 6.21 -18.69 -4.04
C ASN A 51 4.83 -18.52 -4.70
N GLU A 52 4.44 -19.48 -5.56
CA GLU A 52 3.19 -19.40 -6.32
C GLU A 52 1.93 -19.36 -5.43
N THR A 53 1.92 -20.10 -4.32
CA THR A 53 0.82 -20.06 -3.34
C THR A 53 0.65 -18.67 -2.74
N LEU A 54 1.77 -17.97 -2.47
CA LEU A 54 1.75 -16.60 -1.98
C LEU A 54 1.18 -15.66 -3.04
N LEU A 55 1.66 -15.75 -4.29
CA LEU A 55 1.15 -14.95 -5.42
C LEU A 55 -0.35 -15.14 -5.64
N LYS A 56 -0.84 -16.39 -5.55
CA LYS A 56 -2.26 -16.70 -5.65
C LYS A 56 -3.06 -16.10 -4.50
N GLY A 57 -2.59 -16.26 -3.27
CA GLY A 57 -3.19 -15.64 -2.08
C GLY A 57 -3.26 -14.12 -2.19
N MET A 58 -2.17 -13.48 -2.61
CA MET A 58 -2.12 -12.02 -2.82
C MET A 58 -3.04 -11.57 -3.95
N THR A 59 -3.22 -12.37 -5.00
CA THR A 59 -4.14 -12.05 -6.11
C THR A 59 -5.57 -11.91 -5.60
N TYR A 60 -6.06 -12.89 -4.84
CA TYR A 60 -7.39 -12.81 -4.24
C TYR A 60 -7.49 -11.75 -3.16
N ALA A 61 -6.47 -11.63 -2.30
CA ALA A 61 -6.43 -10.61 -1.26
C ALA A 61 -6.55 -9.20 -1.85
N THR A 62 -5.89 -8.93 -2.98
CA THR A 62 -5.97 -7.65 -3.70
C THR A 62 -7.40 -7.34 -4.12
N VAL A 63 -8.11 -8.29 -4.72
CA VAL A 63 -9.50 -8.10 -5.17
C VAL A 63 -10.43 -7.84 -3.99
N VAL A 64 -10.39 -8.71 -2.98
CA VAL A 64 -11.22 -8.57 -1.77
C VAL A 64 -10.96 -7.24 -1.09
N TYR A 65 -9.69 -6.88 -0.90
CA TYR A 65 -9.30 -5.63 -0.28
C TYR A 65 -9.82 -4.42 -1.05
N GLN A 66 -9.62 -4.37 -2.37
CA GLN A 66 -10.02 -3.22 -3.19
C GLN A 66 -11.55 -3.03 -3.22
N VAL A 67 -12.32 -4.11 -3.25
CA VAL A 67 -13.79 -4.06 -3.18
C VAL A 67 -14.27 -3.61 -1.79
N LEU A 68 -13.66 -4.13 -0.73
CA LEU A 68 -14.04 -3.79 0.65
C LEU A 68 -13.49 -2.44 1.12
N PHE A 69 -12.52 -1.85 0.40
CA PHE A 69 -11.79 -0.66 0.83
C PHE A 69 -12.70 0.47 1.33
N PRO A 70 -13.74 0.92 0.60
CA PRO A 70 -14.61 2.00 1.08
C PRO A 70 -15.34 1.65 2.39
N ILE A 71 -15.74 0.38 2.54
CA ILE A 71 -16.45 -0.13 3.72
C ILE A 71 -15.49 -0.16 4.92
N LEU A 72 -14.24 -0.59 4.71
CA LEU A 72 -13.23 -0.64 5.76
C LEU A 72 -12.93 0.76 6.34
N LEU A 73 -13.08 1.83 5.57
CA LEU A 73 -12.85 3.20 6.04
C LEU A 73 -13.96 3.72 6.98
N LEU A 74 -15.14 3.09 6.98
CA LEU A 74 -16.27 3.55 7.80
C LEU A 74 -16.06 3.31 9.29
N TYR A 75 -15.26 2.31 9.67
CA TYR A 75 -14.98 2.00 11.07
C TYR A 75 -13.54 2.36 11.45
N ARG A 76 -13.38 2.87 12.67
CA ARG A 76 -12.11 3.41 13.15
C ARG A 76 -10.95 2.42 13.08
N TYR A 77 -11.15 1.17 13.52
CA TYR A 77 -10.08 0.17 13.55
C TYR A 77 -9.77 -0.40 12.16
N THR A 78 -10.79 -0.70 11.38
CA THR A 78 -10.63 -1.22 10.02
C THR A 78 -10.05 -0.17 9.07
N LYS A 79 -10.25 1.12 9.33
CA LYS A 79 -9.60 2.21 8.58
C LYS A 79 -8.08 2.07 8.64
N TYR A 80 -7.50 1.85 9.81
CA TYR A 80 -6.04 1.73 9.93
C TYR A 80 -5.52 0.43 9.32
N LEU A 81 -6.29 -0.66 9.41
CA LEU A 81 -5.96 -1.90 8.70
C LEU A 81 -5.99 -1.68 7.18
N ALA A 82 -6.99 -0.95 6.68
CA ALA A 82 -7.11 -0.62 5.27
C ALA A 82 -5.95 0.25 4.79
N LEU A 83 -5.54 1.24 5.58
CA LEU A 83 -4.37 2.08 5.31
C LEU A 83 -3.06 1.28 5.29
N LEU A 84 -2.88 0.39 6.27
CA LEU A 84 -1.69 -0.47 6.32
C LEU A 84 -1.63 -1.39 5.09
N ALA A 85 -2.76 -1.99 4.71
CA ALA A 85 -2.85 -2.81 3.51
C ALA A 85 -2.58 -1.99 2.23
N ALA A 86 -3.06 -0.73 2.17
CA ALA A 86 -2.82 0.19 1.06
C ALA A 86 -1.32 0.46 0.88
N PHE A 87 -0.66 0.86 1.97
CA PHE A 87 0.78 1.11 1.99
C PHE A 87 1.57 -0.14 1.66
N ALA A 88 1.22 -1.30 2.21
CA ALA A 88 1.89 -2.56 1.92
C ALA A 88 1.72 -2.97 0.45
N PHE A 89 0.52 -2.79 -0.12
CA PHE A 89 0.22 -3.07 -1.51
C PHE A 89 1.06 -2.21 -2.46
N HIS A 90 1.07 -0.89 -2.25
CA HIS A 90 1.84 0.03 -3.08
C HIS A 90 3.35 -0.07 -2.87
N ALA A 91 3.81 -0.32 -1.64
CA ALA A 91 5.21 -0.64 -1.39
C ALA A 91 5.61 -1.94 -2.10
N GLY A 92 4.76 -2.96 -2.10
CA GLY A 92 4.96 -4.19 -2.86
C GLY A 92 5.08 -3.93 -4.36
N ILE A 93 4.23 -3.07 -4.92
CA ILE A 93 4.33 -2.65 -6.33
C ILE A 93 5.66 -1.95 -6.61
N ALA A 94 6.10 -1.02 -5.75
CA ALA A 94 7.38 -0.35 -5.92
C ALA A 94 8.56 -1.33 -5.89
N VAL A 95 8.54 -2.24 -4.92
CA VAL A 95 9.64 -3.18 -4.67
C VAL A 95 9.70 -4.29 -5.70
N PHE A 96 8.58 -4.89 -6.08
CA PHE A 96 8.56 -6.08 -6.94
C PHE A 96 8.30 -5.77 -8.43
N MET A 97 7.76 -4.59 -8.76
CA MET A 97 7.47 -4.20 -10.14
C MET A 97 8.27 -2.98 -10.61
N GLY A 98 9.10 -2.38 -9.75
CA GLY A 98 9.91 -1.20 -10.09
C GLY A 98 9.10 0.09 -10.31
N LEU A 99 7.80 0.07 -10.03
CA LEU A 99 6.87 1.19 -10.28
C LEU A 99 6.90 2.22 -9.13
N ILE A 100 8.08 2.80 -8.91
CA ILE A 100 8.36 3.67 -7.75
C ILE A 100 7.49 4.93 -7.75
N ASP A 101 7.42 5.65 -8.88
CA ASP A 101 6.68 6.92 -8.97
C ASP A 101 5.17 6.72 -8.77
N PHE A 102 4.62 5.67 -9.38
CA PHE A 102 3.24 5.27 -9.18
C PHE A 102 2.93 5.03 -7.70
N SER A 103 3.78 4.24 -7.03
CA SER A 103 3.60 3.94 -5.62
C SER A 103 3.73 5.16 -4.71
N TRP A 104 4.64 6.09 -4.99
CA TRP A 104 4.74 7.35 -4.23
C TRP A 104 3.48 8.19 -4.33
N ILE A 105 2.94 8.32 -5.54
CA ILE A 105 1.70 9.07 -5.77
C ILE A 105 0.55 8.42 -4.98
N MET A 106 0.42 7.09 -5.07
CA MET A 106 -0.65 6.37 -4.38
C MET A 106 -0.56 6.45 -2.85
N ILE A 107 0.64 6.26 -2.29
CA ILE A 107 0.88 6.42 -0.84
C ILE A 107 0.57 7.86 -0.40
N SER A 108 0.92 8.85 -1.21
CA SER A 108 0.61 10.26 -0.93
C SER A 108 -0.90 10.51 -0.91
N CYS A 109 -1.65 9.91 -1.83
CA CYS A 109 -3.12 9.97 -1.85
C CYS A 109 -3.75 9.27 -0.64
N GLU A 110 -3.21 8.13 -0.23
CA GLU A 110 -3.69 7.36 0.93
C GLU A 110 -3.50 8.11 2.26
N LEU A 111 -2.46 8.93 2.37
CA LEU A 111 -2.26 9.82 3.52
C LEU A 111 -3.43 10.80 3.72
N LEU A 112 -4.22 11.12 2.68
CA LEU A 112 -5.43 11.95 2.81
C LEU A 112 -6.52 11.31 3.70
N LEU A 113 -6.44 10.00 3.95
CA LEU A 113 -7.38 9.29 4.83
C LEU A 113 -7.02 9.44 6.32
N LEU A 114 -5.84 9.97 6.63
CA LEU A 114 -5.49 10.40 7.97
C LEU A 114 -6.17 11.75 8.25
N SER A 115 -6.74 11.85 9.45
CA SER A 115 -7.32 13.06 9.99
C SER A 115 -6.24 14.03 10.50
N ASP A 116 -6.57 15.32 10.56
CA ASP A 116 -5.68 16.33 11.10
C ASP A 116 -5.16 15.99 12.50
N ARG A 117 -6.03 15.39 13.35
CA ARG A 117 -5.63 14.95 14.69
C ARG A 117 -4.53 13.89 14.63
N GLU A 118 -4.64 12.94 13.71
CA GLU A 118 -3.64 11.88 13.50
C GLU A 118 -2.33 12.46 12.99
N PHE A 119 -2.38 13.36 12.01
CA PHE A 119 -1.20 14.09 11.54
C PHE A 119 -0.52 14.88 12.66
N GLN A 120 -1.27 15.62 13.46
CA GLN A 120 -0.74 16.39 14.58
C GLN A 120 -0.10 15.48 15.64
N MET A 121 -0.68 14.31 15.93
CA MET A 121 -0.08 13.32 16.83
C MET A 121 1.24 12.78 16.28
N ILE A 122 1.28 12.39 15.01
CA ILE A 122 2.49 11.90 14.34
C ILE A 122 3.57 12.99 14.36
N PHE A 123 3.21 14.22 14.01
CA PHE A 123 4.14 15.35 13.97
C PHE A 123 4.72 15.69 15.34
N LYS A 124 3.90 15.67 16.40
CA LYS A 124 4.37 15.85 17.78
C LYS A 124 5.35 14.75 18.19
N LYS A 125 5.06 13.48 17.87
CA LYS A 125 5.97 12.35 18.14
C LYS A 125 7.29 12.50 17.38
N TYR A 126 7.22 12.85 16.09
CA TYR A 126 8.39 13.12 15.26
C TYR A 126 9.28 14.22 15.87
N LYS A 127 8.71 15.38 16.24
CA LYS A 127 9.47 16.46 16.89
C LYS A 127 10.15 16.02 18.18
N ARG A 128 9.45 15.25 19.02
CA ARG A 128 10.01 14.69 20.27
C ARG A 128 11.17 13.73 19.99
N PHE A 129 11.01 12.86 19.00
CA PHE A 129 12.05 11.92 18.60
C PHE A 129 13.30 12.63 18.06
N VAL A 130 13.14 13.63 17.19
CA VAL A 130 14.25 14.44 16.68
C VAL A 130 14.95 15.22 17.79
N ALA A 131 14.19 15.81 18.73
CA ALA A 131 14.78 16.49 19.88
C ALA A 131 15.60 15.53 20.75
N TRP A 132 15.07 14.33 21.01
CA TRP A 132 15.79 13.28 21.73
C TRP A 132 17.07 12.85 21.01
N LEU A 133 17.02 12.61 19.71
CA LEU A 133 18.20 12.26 18.91
C LEU A 133 19.27 13.36 18.97
N ARG A 134 18.87 14.62 18.81
CA ARG A 134 19.79 15.77 18.91
C ARG A 134 20.47 15.83 20.27
N MET A 135 19.73 15.65 21.37
CA MET A 135 20.31 15.62 22.71
C MET A 135 21.31 14.48 22.87
N LYS A 136 20.98 13.28 22.38
CA LYS A 136 21.86 12.11 22.47
C LYS A 136 23.15 12.28 21.66
N LEU A 137 23.06 12.86 20.46
CA LEU A 137 24.23 13.16 19.61
C LEU A 137 25.15 14.21 20.24
N LEU A 138 24.59 15.25 20.86
CA LEU A 138 25.38 16.28 21.56
C LEU A 138 26.10 15.72 22.80
N GLN A 139 25.49 14.76 23.51
CA GLN A 139 26.11 14.09 24.66
C GLN A 139 27.21 13.09 24.27
N SER A 140 27.20 12.54 23.06
CA SER A 140 28.25 11.65 22.55
C SER A 140 29.45 12.37 21.93
N ALA A 141 29.35 13.68 21.72
CA ALA A 141 30.35 14.50 21.04
C ALA A 141 31.20 15.37 21.98
N GLY A 142 30.97 15.29 23.30
CA GLY A 142 31.76 15.92 24.35
C GLY A 142 32.28 14.88 25.33
#